data_AF-A0A527Z9X4-F1
#
_entry.id   AF-A0A527Z9X4-F1
#
_cell.length_a   1.000
_cell.length_b   1.000
_cell.length_c   1.000
_cell.angle_alpha   90.00
_cell.angle_beta   90.00
_cell.angle_gamma   90.00
#
_symmetry.space_group_name_H-M   'P 1'
#
loop_
_entity.id
_entity.type
_entity.pdbx_description
1 polymer ?
#
loop_
_entity_poly.entity_id
_entity_poly.type
_entity_poly.pdbx_seq_one_letter_code
_entity_poly.pdbx_strand_id
1 'polypeptide(L)'
;DFLCRQFDAFFMKPLGLDRHPELIKDYFGNYQKLVYIAQTDDPELDKVAEKAAKMLGLAYERRSTGYGDLTTELASAAGHG
;
A
#
# COMPACT_ATOMS: atom_id res chain seq x y z
N ASP A 1 1.55 2.63 5.70
CA ASP A 1 1.79 4.07 5.44
C ASP A 1 3.24 4.39 5.07
N PHE A 2 4.22 4.09 5.93
CA PHE A 2 5.64 4.41 5.67
C PHE A 2 6.19 3.89 4.33
N LEU A 3 5.97 2.60 4.03
CA LEU A 3 6.41 1.99 2.76
C LEU A 3 5.75 2.62 1.54
N CYS A 4 4.50 3.07 1.67
CA CYS A 4 3.81 3.81 0.61
C CYS A 4 4.48 5.17 0.38
N ARG A 5 4.75 5.93 1.44
CA ARG A 5 5.45 7.23 1.36
C ARG A 5 6.84 7.11 0.74
N GLN A 6 7.55 6.03 1.04
CA GLN A 6 8.93 5.81 0.61
C GLN A 6 9.04 4.82 -0.56
N PHE A 7 7.96 4.62 -1.32
CA PHE A 7 7.94 3.68 -2.45
C PHE A 7 9.06 3.96 -3.46
N ASP A 8 9.27 5.24 -3.81
CA ASP A 8 10.33 5.63 -4.75
C ASP A 8 11.74 5.33 -4.21
N ALA A 9 11.96 5.61 -2.92
CA ALA A 9 13.25 5.42 -2.27
C ALA A 9 13.60 3.95 -2.04
N PHE A 10 12.61 3.07 -1.79
CA PHE A 10 12.83 1.66 -1.47
C PHE A 10 12.60 0.69 -2.63
N PHE A 11 11.84 1.07 -3.65
CA PHE A 11 11.56 0.22 -4.79
C PHE A 11 12.15 0.82 -6.07
N MET A 12 11.78 2.05 -6.43
CA MET A 12 12.18 2.60 -7.74
C MET A 12 13.69 2.76 -7.91
N LYS A 13 14.33 3.51 -7.00
CA LYS A 13 15.76 3.78 -7.07
C LYS A 13 16.64 2.54 -6.86
N PRO A 14 16.44 1.73 -5.81
CA PRO A 14 17.32 0.58 -5.55
C PRO A 14 17.12 -0.57 -6.52
N LEU A 15 15.93 -0.75 -7.10
CA LEU A 15 15.70 -1.73 -8.18
C LEU A 15 16.03 -1.17 -9.57
N GLY A 16 16.44 0.10 -9.67
CA GLY A 16 16.83 0.74 -10.92
C GLY A 16 15.68 0.99 -11.90
N LEU A 17 14.42 0.90 -11.47
CA LEU A 17 13.23 0.98 -12.34
C LEU A 17 13.05 2.34 -13.00
N ASP A 18 13.58 3.40 -12.38
CA ASP A 18 13.60 4.76 -12.96
C ASP A 18 14.48 4.85 -14.22
N ARG A 19 15.57 4.06 -14.26
CA ARG A 19 16.51 4.01 -15.40
C ARG A 19 16.23 2.86 -16.35
N HIS A 20 15.68 1.76 -15.84
CA HIS A 20 15.43 0.51 -16.55
C HIS A 20 13.98 0.06 -16.31
N PRO A 21 12.99 0.73 -16.92
CA PRO A 21 11.58 0.38 -16.75
C PRO A 21 11.24 -1.02 -17.26
N GLU A 22 12.05 -1.61 -18.15
CA GLU A 22 11.91 -2.99 -18.60
C GLU A 22 11.96 -4.01 -17.44
N LEU A 23 12.74 -3.72 -16.40
CA LEU A 23 12.88 -4.59 -15.22
C LEU A 23 11.59 -4.72 -14.42
N ILE A 24 10.63 -3.81 -14.60
CA ILE A 24 9.30 -3.94 -13.98
C ILE A 24 8.68 -5.28 -14.37
N LYS A 25 8.85 -5.71 -15.62
CA LYS A 25 8.33 -6.99 -16.08
C LYS A 25 9.08 -8.16 -15.45
N ASP A 26 10.40 -8.08 -15.31
CA ASP A 26 11.21 -9.14 -14.67
C ASP A 26 10.88 -9.30 -13.18
N TYR A 27 10.73 -8.19 -12.45
CA TYR A 27 10.42 -8.21 -11.02
C TYR A 27 8.94 -8.47 -10.71
N PHE A 28 8.03 -7.88 -11.51
CA PHE A 28 6.60 -7.84 -11.19
C PHE A 28 5.71 -8.58 -12.19
N GLY A 29 6.25 -9.14 -13.28
CA GLY A 29 5.45 -9.74 -14.36
C GLY A 29 4.62 -10.97 -13.97
N ASN A 30 4.93 -11.61 -12.84
CA ASN A 30 4.14 -12.71 -12.28
C ASN A 30 3.16 -12.26 -11.19
N TYR A 31 3.13 -10.97 -10.88
CA TYR A 31 2.23 -10.38 -9.90
C TYR A 31 1.05 -9.75 -10.63
N GLN A 32 -0.12 -9.76 -10.00
CA GLN A 32 -1.35 -9.23 -10.59
C GLN A 32 -1.89 -8.01 -9.85
N LYS A 33 -1.47 -7.82 -8.59
CA LYS A 33 -2.08 -6.85 -7.69
C LYS A 33 -1.06 -6.27 -6.72
N LEU A 34 -1.11 -4.94 -6.55
CA LEU A 34 -0.48 -4.21 -5.46
C LEU A 34 -1.53 -3.98 -4.38
N VAL A 35 -1.28 -4.48 -3.17
CA VAL A 35 -2.17 -4.31 -2.02
C VAL A 35 -1.56 -3.28 -1.07
N TYR A 36 -2.20 -2.13 -0.92
CA TYR A 36 -1.82 -1.14 0.08
C TYR A 36 -2.57 -1.39 1.38
N ILE A 37 -1.83 -1.78 2.41
CA ILE A 37 -2.35 -1.96 3.76
C ILE A 37 -2.28 -0.62 4.50
N ALA A 38 -3.44 0.05 4.64
CA ALA A 38 -3.57 1.39 5.22
C ALA A 38 -3.93 1.30 6.71
N GLN A 39 -3.12 1.90 7.59
CA GLN A 39 -3.46 2.03 9.01
C GLN A 39 -4.22 3.33 9.29
N THR A 40 -4.07 4.31 8.40
CA THR A 40 -4.69 5.63 8.48
C THR A 40 -5.48 5.93 7.22
N ASP A 41 -6.57 6.71 7.36
CA ASP A 41 -7.29 7.24 6.22
C ASP A 41 -6.60 8.53 5.74
N ASP A 42 -5.57 8.35 4.91
CA ASP A 42 -4.79 9.45 4.33
C ASP A 42 -4.91 9.39 2.79
N PRO A 43 -5.69 10.31 2.18
CA PRO A 43 -5.96 10.29 0.74
C PRO A 43 -4.73 10.62 -0.10
N GLU A 44 -3.67 11.21 0.46
CA GLU A 44 -2.42 11.40 -0.28
C GLU A 44 -1.68 10.08 -0.44
N LEU A 45 -1.73 9.20 0.56
CA LEU A 45 -1.14 7.87 0.47
C LEU A 45 -1.85 6.98 -0.53
N ASP A 46 -3.17 7.08 -0.62
CA ASP A 46 -3.93 6.38 -1.65
C ASP A 46 -3.51 6.78 -3.06
N LYS A 47 -3.28 8.07 -3.31
CA LYS A 47 -2.77 8.54 -4.61
C LYS A 47 -1.39 8.00 -4.92
N VAL A 48 -0.50 7.93 -3.93
CA VAL A 48 0.84 7.39 -4.10
C VAL A 48 0.79 5.89 -4.42
N ALA A 49 -0.01 5.12 -3.69
CA ALA A 49 -0.18 3.69 -3.91
C ALA A 49 -0.81 3.38 -5.27
N GLU A 50 -1.83 4.15 -5.67
CA GLU A 50 -2.47 3.99 -6.98
C GLU A 50 -1.48 4.30 -8.12
N LYS A 51 -0.69 5.38 -7.99
CA LYS A 51 0.35 5.71 -8.96
C LYS A 51 1.39 4.60 -9.05
N ALA A 52 1.84 4.07 -7.91
CA ALA A 52 2.77 2.95 -7.87
C ALA A 52 2.20 1.71 -8.59
N ALA A 53 0.96 1.34 -8.30
CA ALA A 53 0.29 0.21 -8.95
C ALA A 53 0.21 0.38 -10.49
N LYS A 54 -0.18 1.58 -10.95
CA LYS A 54 -0.21 1.92 -12.38
C LYS A 54 1.16 1.80 -13.04
N MET A 55 2.20 2.30 -12.39
CA MET A 55 3.57 2.22 -12.91
C MET A 55 4.07 0.79 -13.00
N LEU A 56 3.73 -0.05 -12.03
CA LEU A 56 4.09 -1.46 -12.01
C LEU A 56 3.22 -2.32 -12.94
N GLY A 57 2.14 -1.76 -13.51
CA GLY A 57 1.17 -2.51 -14.31
C GLY A 57 0.31 -3.49 -13.50
N LEU A 58 0.11 -3.23 -12.21
CA LEU A 58 -0.62 -4.08 -11.28
C LEU A 58 -1.99 -3.50 -10.94
N ALA A 59 -2.97 -4.36 -10.67
CA ALA A 59 -4.24 -3.93 -10.10
C ALA A 59 -4.02 -3.32 -8.71
N TYR A 60 -4.68 -2.20 -8.42
CA TYR A 60 -4.61 -1.59 -7.09
C TYR A 60 -5.69 -2.17 -6.17
N GLU A 61 -5.32 -2.54 -4.95
CA GLU A 61 -6.26 -2.88 -3.87
C GLU A 61 -5.85 -2.18 -2.58
N ARG A 62 -6.76 -1.40 -2.01
CA ARG A 62 -6.58 -0.83 -0.68
C ARG A 62 -7.21 -1.77 0.36
N ARG A 63 -6.46 -2.09 1.41
CA ARG A 63 -6.97 -2.78 2.60
C ARG A 63 -6.72 -1.93 3.82
N SER A 64 -7.77 -1.40 4.41
CA SER A 64 -7.66 -0.72 5.69
C SER A 64 -7.44 -1.77 6.79
N THR A 65 -6.29 -1.74 7.45
CA THR A 65 -6.12 -2.46 8.72
C THR A 65 -6.80 -1.65 9.80
N GLY A 66 -7.96 -2.11 10.21
CA GLY A 66 -8.60 -1.58 11.39
C GLY A 66 -7.89 -2.07 12.65
N TYR A 67 -7.60 -1.14 13.56
CA TYR A 67 -7.91 -1.38 14.97
C TYR A 67 -9.41 -1.66 15.18
N GLY A 68 -10.25 -1.60 14.13
CA GLY A 68 -11.71 -1.70 14.17
C GLY A 68 -12.27 -2.90 14.94
N ASP A 69 -11.59 -4.04 14.99
CA ASP A 69 -11.97 -5.13 15.91
C ASP A 69 -11.75 -4.67 17.36
N LEU A 70 -10.54 -4.26 17.70
CA LEU A 70 -10.19 -3.80 19.05
C LEU A 70 -10.99 -2.57 19.52
N THR A 71 -11.31 -1.62 18.63
CA THR A 71 -12.16 -0.45 18.97
C THR A 71 -13.61 -0.86 19.21
N THR A 72 -14.11 -1.85 18.46
CA THR A 72 -15.45 -2.40 18.67
C THR A 72 -15.50 -3.19 19.98
N GLU A 73 -14.45 -3.95 20.29
CA GLU A 73 -14.28 -4.68 21.55
C GLU A 73 -14.16 -3.72 22.75
N LEU A 74 -13.35 -2.65 22.66
CA LEU A 74 -13.24 -1.64 23.73
C LEU A 74 -14.56 -0.86 23.93
N ALA A 75 -15.27 -0.51 22.85
CA ALA A 75 -16.58 0.14 22.96
C ALA A 75 -17.62 -0.78 23.61
N SER A 76 -17.58 -2.09 23.31
CA SER A 76 -18.43 -3.09 23.95
C SER A 76 -18.07 -3.30 25.43
N ALA A 77 -16.79 -3.23 25.79
CA ALA A 77 -16.34 -3.34 27.18
C ALA A 77 -16.67 -2.09 28.02
N ALA A 78 -16.63 -0.89 27.42
CA ALA A 78 -16.95 0.36 28.10
C ALA A 78 -18.47 0.61 28.29
N GLY A 79 -19.32 -0.12 27.56
CA GLY A 79 -20.79 -0.09 27.71
C GLY A 79 -21.34 -0.98 28.83
N HIS A 80 -20.48 -1.73 29.54
CA HIS A 80 -20.83 -2.60 30.67
C HIS A 80 -20.34 -2.04 32.02
N GLY A 81 -20.36 -0.72 32.19
CA GLY A 81 -20.02 -0.02 33.44
C GLY A 81 -21.21 0.74 34.01
#